data_AF-A0A356BU74-F1
#
_entry.id   AF-A0A356BU74-F1
#
_cell.length_a   1.000
_cell.length_b   1.000
_cell.length_c   1.000
_cell.angle_alpha   90.00
_cell.angle_beta   90.00
_cell.angle_gamma   90.00
#
_symmetry.space_group_name_H-M   'P 1'
#
loop_
_entity.id
_entity.type
_entity.pdbx_description
1 polymer ?
#
loop_
_entity_poly.entity_id
_entity_poly.type
_entity_poly.pdbx_seq_one_letter_code
_entity_poly.pdbx_strand_id
1 'polypeptide(L)'
;QHGFIASVGFELYCKLLEEAISELKGTDEEKPSLPDPVLDLQVDAYIDDSYVSDPAQKVGLYQKIISLDTLEDCDDLEEEIQDRFGDLPDAVRNLLQIARIKILARLVGIGSISVRATKFQLKFLEGLAIDANKYAAL
;
A
#
# COMPACT_ATOMS: atom_id res chain seq x y z
N GLN A 1 -23.31 25.94 10.26
CA GLN A 1 -22.87 24.72 9.56
C GLN A 1 -23.16 24.83 8.06
N HIS A 2 -22.44 25.68 7.32
CA HIS A 2 -22.52 25.73 5.84
C HIS A 2 -21.13 25.67 5.16
N GLY A 3 -20.03 25.74 5.92
CA GLY A 3 -18.66 25.71 5.39
C GLY A 3 -18.08 24.32 5.13
N PHE A 4 -18.67 23.25 5.69
CA PHE A 4 -18.16 21.88 5.54
C PHE A 4 -18.57 21.22 4.20
N ILE A 5 -19.66 21.70 3.58
CA ILE A 5 -20.14 21.18 2.30
C ILE A 5 -19.36 21.80 1.12
N ALA A 6 -18.85 23.03 1.29
CA ALA A 6 -18.05 23.71 0.28
C ALA A 6 -16.62 23.14 0.14
N SER A 7 -16.03 22.64 1.24
CA SER A 7 -14.66 22.08 1.22
C SER A 7 -14.58 20.75 0.46
N VAL A 8 -15.58 19.88 0.61
CA VAL A 8 -15.65 18.60 -0.11
C VAL A 8 -15.80 18.81 -1.62
N GLY A 9 -16.56 19.82 -2.03
CA GLY A 9 -16.71 20.18 -3.44
C GLY A 9 -15.41 20.74 -4.05
N PHE A 10 -14.63 21.48 -3.26
CA PHE A 10 -13.35 22.02 -3.70
C PHE A 10 -12.27 20.94 -3.81
N GLU A 11 -12.18 20.03 -2.84
CA GLU A 11 -11.26 18.87 -2.90
C GLU A 11 -11.58 17.96 -4.08
N LEU A 12 -12.86 17.67 -4.32
CA LEU A 12 -13.27 16.87 -5.48
C LEU A 12 -12.96 17.60 -6.80
N TYR A 13 -13.16 18.92 -6.86
CA TYR A 13 -12.80 19.73 -8.02
C TYR A 13 -11.29 19.73 -8.28
N CYS A 14 -10.46 19.89 -7.24
CA CYS A 14 -9.01 19.80 -7.37
C CYS A 14 -8.58 18.43 -7.88
N LYS A 15 -9.16 17.35 -7.36
CA LYS A 15 -8.87 15.99 -7.79
C LYS A 15 -9.25 15.76 -9.27
N LEU A 16 -10.45 16.17 -9.68
CA LEU A 16 -10.89 16.04 -11.07
C LEU A 16 -10.05 16.91 -12.03
N LEU A 17 -9.56 18.06 -11.55
CA LEU A 17 -8.67 18.92 -12.33
C LEU A 17 -7.28 18.30 -12.48
N GLU A 18 -6.74 17.69 -11.43
CA GLU A 18 -5.48 16.94 -11.47
C GLU A 18 -5.57 15.76 -12.44
N GLU A 19 -6.64 14.95 -12.35
CA GLU A 19 -6.90 13.84 -13.29
C GLU A 19 -6.95 14.32 -14.75
N ALA A 20 -7.67 15.41 -15.04
CA ALA A 20 -7.76 15.97 -16.39
C ALA A 20 -6.42 16.55 -16.90
N ILE A 21 -5.60 17.12 -16.00
CA ILE A 21 -4.27 17.63 -16.34
C ILE A 21 -3.31 16.46 -16.62
N SER A 22 -3.39 15.36 -15.86
CA SER A 22 -2.62 14.14 -16.09
C SER A 22 -2.99 13.47 -17.42
N GLU A 23 -4.29 13.44 -17.78
CA GLU A 23 -4.74 12.96 -19.10
C GLU A 23 -4.20 13.80 -20.27
N LEU A 24 -4.19 15.14 -20.13
CA LEU A 24 -3.73 16.06 -21.18
C LEU A 24 -2.21 16.09 -21.38
N LYS A 25 -1.43 15.76 -20.34
CA LYS A 25 0.04 15.81 -20.40
C LYS A 25 0.65 14.63 -21.14
N GLY A 26 -0.13 13.61 -21.51
CA GLY A 26 0.38 12.45 -22.26
C GLY A 26 1.57 11.77 -21.57
N THR A 27 1.69 11.95 -20.26
CA THR A 27 2.66 11.25 -19.42
C THR A 27 2.09 9.86 -19.18
N ASP A 28 2.69 8.86 -19.82
CA ASP A 28 2.41 7.42 -19.69
C ASP A 28 2.56 6.84 -18.25
N GLU A 29 2.62 7.67 -17.20
CA GLU A 29 3.02 7.25 -15.86
C GLU A 29 1.96 7.33 -14.75
N GLU A 30 0.78 7.88 -14.99
CA GLU A 30 -0.32 7.75 -14.01
C GLU A 30 -1.45 6.90 -14.59
N LYS A 31 -1.19 5.58 -14.67
CA LYS A 31 -2.30 4.63 -14.63
C LYS A 31 -3.14 4.99 -13.40
N PRO A 32 -4.47 5.13 -13.51
CA PRO A 32 -5.32 5.42 -12.36
C PRO A 32 -4.94 4.45 -11.24
N SER A 33 -4.53 4.99 -10.08
CA SER A 33 -3.98 4.15 -9.02
C SER A 33 -5.02 3.10 -8.69
N LEU A 34 -4.66 1.84 -8.90
CA LEU A 34 -5.55 0.73 -8.60
C LEU A 34 -5.86 0.81 -7.10
N PRO A 35 -7.12 0.55 -6.69
CA PRO A 35 -7.50 0.65 -5.30
C PRO A 35 -6.62 -0.27 -4.45
N ASP A 36 -6.42 0.14 -3.20
CA ASP A 36 -5.60 -0.61 -2.27
C ASP A 36 -6.14 -2.03 -2.04
N PRO A 37 -5.27 -3.06 -2.13
CA PRO A 37 -5.68 -4.42 -1.85
C PRO A 37 -6.02 -4.59 -0.37
N VAL A 38 -7.04 -5.40 -0.10
CA VAL A 38 -7.35 -5.83 1.27
C VAL A 38 -6.50 -7.05 1.61
N LEU A 39 -5.66 -6.95 2.64
CA LEU A 39 -4.75 -8.00 3.09
C LEU A 39 -5.22 -8.62 4.42
N ASP A 40 -5.40 -9.94 4.45
CA ASP A 40 -5.73 -10.74 5.63
C ASP A 40 -4.79 -11.95 5.72
N LEU A 41 -3.58 -11.73 6.26
CA LEU A 41 -2.47 -12.67 6.18
C LEU A 41 -2.23 -13.49 7.45
N GLN A 42 -2.96 -13.25 8.54
CA GLN A 42 -2.80 -13.95 9.84
C GLN A 42 -1.33 -13.99 10.33
N VAL A 43 -0.60 -12.88 10.17
CA VAL A 43 0.77 -12.73 10.66
C VAL A 43 0.84 -11.64 11.73
N ASP A 44 1.69 -11.84 12.72
CA ASP A 44 1.96 -10.83 13.74
C ASP A 44 2.77 -9.69 13.12
N ALA A 45 2.14 -8.52 13.00
CA ALA A 45 2.73 -7.34 12.38
C ALA A 45 2.42 -6.10 13.22
N TYR A 46 3.37 -5.70 14.05
CA TYR A 46 3.24 -4.57 14.96
C TYR A 46 4.62 -4.07 15.42
N ILE A 47 4.66 -2.84 15.93
CA ILE A 47 5.83 -2.23 16.57
C ILE A 47 5.65 -2.29 18.09
N ASP A 48 6.46 -3.14 18.75
CA ASP A 48 6.44 -3.34 20.21
C ASP A 48 7.03 -2.14 20.98
N ASP A 49 6.63 -1.93 22.24
CA ASP A 49 7.16 -0.86 23.11
C ASP A 49 8.63 -1.10 23.49
N SER A 50 9.07 -2.36 23.49
CA SER A 50 10.48 -2.73 23.70
C SER A 50 11.41 -2.31 22.57
N TYR A 51 10.88 -2.17 21.34
CA TYR A 51 11.67 -1.77 20.17
C TYR A 51 11.64 -0.25 19.97
N VAL A 52 10.45 0.36 20.04
CA VAL A 52 10.28 1.81 19.98
C VAL A 52 9.49 2.25 21.19
N SER A 53 10.19 2.80 22.18
CA SER A 53 9.59 3.20 23.46
C SER A 53 8.87 4.55 23.40
N ASP A 54 9.26 5.45 22.49
CA ASP A 54 8.58 6.74 22.31
C ASP A 54 7.30 6.57 21.46
N PRO A 55 6.10 6.82 22.03
CA PRO A 55 4.84 6.70 21.30
C PRO A 55 4.77 7.61 20.08
N ALA A 56 5.37 8.81 20.11
CA ALA A 56 5.33 9.75 19.00
C ALA A 56 6.13 9.21 17.80
N GLN A 57 7.32 8.65 18.05
CA GLN A 57 8.13 8.00 17.02
C GLN A 57 7.43 6.76 16.45
N LYS A 58 6.77 5.98 17.30
CA LYS A 58 6.01 4.80 16.88
C LYS A 58 4.86 5.17 15.93
N VAL A 59 4.08 6.18 16.27
CA VAL A 59 3.01 6.70 15.40
C VAL A 59 3.60 7.21 14.08
N GLY A 60 4.72 7.93 14.12
CA GLY A 60 5.42 8.39 12.92
C GLY A 60 5.85 7.24 12.00
N LEU A 61 6.37 6.14 12.56
CA LEU A 61 6.72 4.95 11.79
C LEU A 61 5.51 4.30 11.14
N TYR A 62 4.40 4.15 11.88
CA TYR A 62 3.16 3.62 11.29
C TYR A 62 2.66 4.49 10.14
N GLN A 63 2.71 5.83 10.27
CA GLN A 63 2.34 6.74 9.20
C GLN A 63 3.24 6.58 7.97
N LYS A 64 4.57 6.53 8.18
CA LYS A 64 5.52 6.28 7.10
C LYS A 64 5.23 4.98 6.37
N ILE A 65 4.98 3.88 7.09
CA ILE A 65 4.68 2.56 6.50
C ILE A 65 3.39 2.60 5.66
N ILE A 66 2.34 3.29 6.12
CA ILE A 66 1.07 3.40 5.39
C ILE A 66 1.23 4.20 4.09
N SER A 67 2.14 5.17 4.08
CA SER A 67 2.44 6.06 2.96
C SER A 67 3.46 5.50 1.96
N LEU A 68 3.93 4.26 2.13
CA LEU A 68 4.85 3.62 1.18
C LEU A 68 4.13 3.31 -0.14
N ASP A 69 4.70 3.77 -1.25
CA ASP A 69 4.14 3.57 -2.59
C ASP A 69 5.05 2.74 -3.50
N THR A 70 6.36 2.70 -3.23
CA THR A 70 7.33 1.93 -4.02
C THR A 70 8.14 0.95 -3.15
N LEU A 71 8.75 -0.05 -3.81
CA LEU A 71 9.64 -0.99 -3.12
C LEU A 71 10.92 -0.31 -2.65
N GLU A 72 11.39 0.71 -3.37
CA GLU A 72 12.54 1.53 -2.99
C GLU A 72 12.26 2.28 -1.68
N ASP A 73 11.06 2.89 -1.54
CA ASP A 73 10.66 3.54 -0.28
C ASP A 73 10.66 2.55 0.90
N CYS A 74 10.30 1.30 0.65
CA CYS A 74 10.31 0.26 1.68
C CYS A 74 11.74 -0.07 2.13
N ASP A 75 12.68 -0.12 1.19
CA ASP A 75 14.08 -0.41 1.46
C ASP A 75 14.74 0.76 2.20
N ASP A 76 14.51 2.00 1.75
CA ASP A 76 14.97 3.22 2.42
C ASP A 76 14.43 3.32 3.85
N LEU A 77 13.15 3.02 4.06
CA LEU A 77 12.56 3.02 5.40
C LEU A 77 13.13 1.90 6.28
N GLU A 78 13.42 0.73 5.71
CA GLU A 78 14.06 -0.37 6.43
C GLU A 78 15.45 0.05 6.92
N GLU A 79 16.25 0.68 6.06
CA GLU A 79 17.57 1.22 6.44
C GLU A 79 17.46 2.32 7.51
N GLU A 80 16.52 3.27 7.36
CA GLU A 80 16.29 4.32 8.37
C GLU A 80 15.92 3.71 9.74
N ILE A 81 15.07 2.69 9.75
CA ILE A 81 14.68 1.99 10.99
C ILE A 81 15.89 1.29 11.60
N GLN A 82 16.70 0.60 10.79
CA GLN A 82 17.87 -0.12 11.28
C GLN A 82 18.95 0.81 11.85
N ASP A 83 19.23 1.92 11.17
CA ASP A 83 20.22 2.90 11.65
C ASP A 83 19.80 3.52 13.00
N ARG A 84 18.49 3.75 13.18
CA ARG A 84 17.96 4.41 14.39
C ARG A 84 17.68 3.48 15.55
N PHE A 85 17.20 2.27 15.30
CA PHE A 85 16.67 1.36 16.32
C PHE A 85 17.37 -0.01 16.36
N GLY A 86 18.26 -0.30 15.40
CA GLY A 86 19.00 -1.55 15.32
C GLY A 86 18.25 -2.64 14.57
N ASP A 87 18.53 -3.91 14.90
CA ASP A 87 17.96 -5.05 14.19
C ASP A 87 16.43 -5.10 14.30
N LEU A 88 15.76 -5.30 13.16
CA LEU A 88 14.30 -5.41 13.13
C LEU A 88 13.79 -6.69 13.80
N PRO A 89 12.90 -6.59 14.80
CA PRO A 89 12.12 -7.72 15.28
C PRO A 89 11.25 -8.31 14.17
N ASP A 90 10.91 -9.59 14.28
CA ASP A 90 10.10 -10.31 13.29
C ASP A 90 8.76 -9.61 13.01
N ALA A 91 8.10 -9.07 14.04
CA ALA A 91 6.84 -8.36 13.89
C ALA A 91 6.96 -7.06 13.08
N VAL A 92 8.09 -6.35 13.18
CA VAL A 92 8.34 -5.13 12.40
C VAL A 92 8.75 -5.48 10.98
N ARG A 93 9.55 -6.55 10.81
CA ARG A 93 9.86 -7.09 9.49
C ARG A 93 8.58 -7.48 8.75
N ASN A 94 7.63 -8.13 9.43
CA ASN A 94 6.34 -8.49 8.85
C ASN A 94 5.53 -7.27 8.41
N LEU A 95 5.54 -6.15 9.15
CA LEU A 95 4.89 -4.91 8.71
C LEU A 95 5.43 -4.40 7.37
N LEU A 96 6.77 -4.36 7.22
CA LEU A 96 7.40 -3.94 5.98
C LEU A 96 7.10 -4.93 4.84
N GLN A 97 7.08 -6.23 5.12
CA GLN A 97 6.70 -7.24 4.12
C GLN A 97 5.24 -7.09 3.68
N ILE A 98 4.31 -6.79 4.59
CA ILE A 98 2.91 -6.50 4.25
C ILE A 98 2.82 -5.28 3.34
N ALA A 99 3.58 -4.21 3.61
CA ALA A 99 3.64 -3.03 2.75
C ALA A 99 4.16 -3.36 1.34
N ARG A 100 5.25 -4.13 1.24
CA ARG A 100 5.78 -4.62 -0.05
C ARG A 100 4.75 -5.46 -0.82
N ILE A 101 4.06 -6.38 -0.14
CA ILE A 101 2.98 -7.18 -0.72
C ILE A 101 1.86 -6.29 -1.23
N LYS A 102 1.46 -5.27 -0.46
CA LYS A 102 0.44 -4.29 -0.86
C LYS A 102 0.81 -3.58 -2.15
N ILE A 103 2.05 -3.10 -2.26
CA ILE A 103 2.57 -2.41 -3.45
C ILE A 103 2.56 -3.34 -4.66
N LEU A 104 3.10 -4.55 -4.51
CA LEU A 104 3.11 -5.56 -5.58
C LEU A 104 1.69 -5.96 -6.03
N ALA A 105 0.78 -6.15 -5.06
CA ALA A 105 -0.61 -6.47 -5.33
C ALA A 105 -1.32 -5.34 -6.08
N ARG A 106 -1.04 -4.08 -5.72
CA ARG A 106 -1.54 -2.90 -6.44
C ARG A 106 -1.04 -2.90 -7.90
N LEU A 107 0.25 -3.13 -8.14
CA LEU A 107 0.84 -3.17 -9.49
C LEU A 107 0.23 -4.24 -10.40
N VAL A 108 -0.16 -5.37 -9.82
CA VAL A 108 -0.72 -6.52 -10.54
C VAL A 108 -2.26 -6.47 -10.62
N GLY A 109 -2.90 -5.53 -9.93
CA GLY A 109 -4.36 -5.41 -9.90
C GLY A 109 -5.07 -6.46 -9.06
N ILE A 110 -4.40 -6.94 -8.00
CA ILE A 110 -5.01 -7.76 -6.97
C ILE A 110 -5.82 -6.85 -6.05
N GLY A 111 -7.10 -7.16 -5.83
CA GLY A 111 -7.99 -6.44 -4.93
C GLY A 111 -8.05 -7.05 -3.53
N SER A 112 -7.72 -8.33 -3.36
CA SER A 112 -7.54 -8.90 -2.02
C SER A 112 -6.62 -10.11 -1.97
N ILE A 113 -5.94 -10.26 -0.83
CA ILE A 113 -5.12 -11.42 -0.48
C ILE A 113 -5.57 -11.88 0.90
N SER A 114 -5.97 -13.15 1.01
CA SER A 114 -6.38 -13.73 2.29
C SER A 114 -5.80 -15.13 2.48
N VAL A 115 -5.53 -15.50 3.73
CA VAL A 115 -5.13 -16.86 4.09
C VAL A 115 -6.35 -17.62 4.60
N ARG A 116 -6.66 -18.76 3.99
CA ARG A 116 -7.70 -19.68 4.47
C ARG A 116 -7.13 -21.07 4.68
N ALA A 117 -7.15 -21.51 5.94
CA ALA A 117 -6.54 -22.76 6.41
C ALA A 117 -5.03 -22.81 6.08
N THR A 118 -4.67 -23.39 4.93
CA THR A 118 -3.28 -23.54 4.48
C THR A 118 -3.07 -23.04 3.05
N LYS A 119 -4.03 -22.25 2.51
CA LYS A 119 -3.99 -21.75 1.13
C LYS A 119 -4.10 -20.24 1.10
N PHE A 120 -3.27 -19.62 0.26
CA PHE A 120 -3.42 -18.22 -0.14
C PHE A 120 -4.52 -18.10 -1.18
N GLN A 121 -5.45 -17.18 -0.97
CA GLN A 121 -6.47 -16.79 -1.94
C GLN A 121 -6.19 -15.36 -2.38
N LEU A 122 -5.87 -15.19 -3.67
CA LEU A 122 -5.71 -13.89 -4.31
C LEU A 122 -6.93 -13.63 -5.19
N LYS A 123 -7.53 -12.45 -5.08
CA LYS A 123 -8.64 -12.01 -5.94
C LYS A 123 -8.19 -10.77 -6.71
N PHE A 124 -8.33 -10.84 -8.03
CA PHE A 124 -8.09 -9.71 -8.92
C PHE A 124 -9.26 -8.74 -8.90
N LEU A 125 -8.98 -7.48 -9.19
CA LEU A 125 -10.00 -6.46 -9.44
C LEU A 125 -10.79 -6.83 -10.70
N GLU A 126 -12.07 -6.48 -10.71
CA GLU A 126 -12.95 -6.72 -11.86
C GLU A 126 -12.39 -6.01 -13.10
N GLY A 127 -12.26 -6.75 -14.21
CA GLY A 127 -11.69 -6.24 -15.47
C GLY A 127 -10.18 -6.46 -15.65
N LEU A 128 -9.45 -6.83 -14.60
CA LEU A 128 -8.02 -7.18 -14.64
C LEU A 128 -7.79 -8.70 -14.55
N ALA A 129 -8.82 -9.49 -14.91
CA ALA A 129 -8.73 -10.93 -14.93
C ALA A 129 -7.59 -11.38 -15.86
N ILE A 130 -6.64 -12.13 -15.31
CA ILE A 130 -5.62 -12.80 -16.09
C ILE A 130 -6.33 -13.73 -17.08
N ASP A 131 -6.18 -13.47 -18.37
CA ASP A 131 -6.75 -14.32 -19.41
C ASP A 131 -6.10 -15.71 -19.32
N ALA A 132 -6.88 -16.70 -18.86
CA ALA A 132 -6.43 -18.07 -18.68
C ALA A 132 -5.91 -18.68 -20.00
N ASN A 133 -6.42 -18.22 -21.15
CA ASN A 133 -5.98 -18.70 -22.46
C ASN A 133 -4.58 -18.20 -22.84
N LYS A 134 -4.10 -17.08 -22.28
CA LYS A 134 -2.73 -16.60 -22.48
C LYS A 134 -1.69 -17.47 -21.79
N TYR A 135 -2.07 -18.16 -20.70
CA TYR A 135 -1.16 -19.03 -19.94
C TYR A 135 -1.22 -20.49 -20.39
N ALA A 136 -2.36 -20.98 -20.89
CA ALA A 136 -2.47 -22.34 -21.41
C ALA A 136 -1.66 -22.60 -22.70
N ALA A 137 -1.14 -21.54 -23.33
CA ALA A 137 -0.33 -21.59 -24.55
C ALA A 137 1.19 -21.47 -24.30
N LEU A 138 1.62 -21.35 -23.04
CA LEU A 138 3.02 -21.44 -22.60
C LEU A 138 3.32 -22.87 -22.12
#